data_AF-A0A1F8GRU6-F1
#
_entry.id   AF-A0A1F8GRU6-F1
#
_cell.length_a   1.000
_cell.length_b   1.000
_cell.length_c   1.000
_cell.angle_alpha   90.00
_cell.angle_beta   90.00
_cell.angle_gamma   90.00
#
_symmetry.space_group_name_H-M   'P 1'
#
loop_
_entity.id
_entity.type
_entity.pdbx_description
1 polymer ?
#
loop_
_entity_poly.entity_id
_entity_poly.type
_entity_poly.pdbx_seq_one_letter_code
_entity_poly.pdbx_strand_id
1 'polypeptide(L)'
;MYLLVPFSLIVISAAGIAFIVYRKMPYLKKLTPESHELSDNIFYDFFPEIAEHVNEAKFKEYQKALLRETEKLVRRLRVATLKIDHLSDRLIKKLRREHIAANLKHQALLEERKEDTTPVAAEANRGSSQEELKAREQQLIIEIAKNPKEPALYIELGDLYLAMHNIEEARESFEAALALTPNDAVLVRKYSQLIKKTESVS
;
A
#
# COMPACT_ATOMS: atom_id res chain seq x y z
N MET A 1 4.66 20.47 7.00
CA MET A 1 4.04 19.22 7.50
C MET A 1 2.77 19.46 8.34
N TYR A 2 2.62 20.62 9.00
CA TYR A 2 1.44 20.96 9.84
C TYR A 2 0.16 21.39 9.10
N LEU A 3 0.22 21.71 7.81
CA LEU A 3 -0.96 22.06 7.00
C LEU A 3 -1.82 20.86 6.59
N LEU A 4 -1.28 19.63 6.58
CA LEU A 4 -2.03 18.44 6.15
C LEU A 4 -3.04 17.94 7.20
N VAL A 5 -2.75 18.13 8.48
CA VAL A 5 -3.59 17.69 9.61
C VAL A 5 -4.97 18.38 9.64
N PRO A 6 -5.10 19.72 9.50
CA PRO A 6 -6.42 20.35 9.46
C PRO A 6 -7.20 19.96 8.19
N PHE A 7 -6.51 19.81 7.05
CA PHE A 7 -7.16 19.39 5.80
C PHE A 7 -7.70 17.97 5.87
N SER A 8 -6.95 17.02 6.44
CA SER A 8 -7.44 15.65 6.61
C SER A 8 -8.64 15.58 7.54
N LEU A 9 -8.64 16.38 8.62
CA LEU A 9 -9.74 16.44 9.58
C LEU A 9 -11.03 17.01 8.94
N ILE A 10 -10.91 18.03 8.10
CA ILE A 10 -12.04 18.59 7.34
C ILE A 10 -12.62 17.55 6.37
N VAL A 11 -11.75 16.84 5.63
CA VAL A 11 -12.18 15.81 4.66
C VAL A 11 -12.89 14.64 5.36
N ILE A 12 -12.36 14.16 6.49
CA ILE A 12 -12.96 13.09 7.26
C ILE A 12 -14.32 13.52 7.83
N SER A 13 -14.44 14.75 8.34
CA SER A 13 -15.69 15.31 8.85
C SER A 13 -16.75 15.42 7.74
N ALA A 14 -16.36 15.98 6.57
CA ALA A 14 -17.25 16.10 5.42
C ALA A 14 -17.72 14.73 4.90
N ALA A 15 -16.81 13.75 4.81
CA ALA A 15 -17.14 12.39 4.42
C ALA A 15 -18.09 11.71 5.41
N GLY A 16 -17.89 11.92 6.72
CA GLY A 16 -18.79 11.42 7.76
C GLY A 16 -20.20 11.99 7.64
N ILE A 17 -20.32 13.31 7.42
CA ILE A 17 -21.61 13.97 7.18
C ILE A 17 -22.28 13.40 5.92
N ALA A 18 -21.55 13.30 4.81
CA ALA A 18 -22.06 12.75 3.56
C ALA A 18 -22.54 11.30 3.71
N PHE A 19 -21.82 10.48 4.46
CA PHE A 19 -22.19 9.09 4.76
C PHE A 19 -23.48 9.01 5.60
N ILE A 20 -23.61 9.85 6.63
CA ILE A 20 -24.81 9.92 7.47
C ILE A 20 -26.02 10.33 6.63
N VAL A 21 -25.87 11.35 5.79
CA VAL A 21 -26.92 11.81 4.86
C VAL A 21 -27.30 10.68 3.92
N TYR A 22 -26.33 10.06 3.23
CA TYR A 22 -26.54 8.92 2.32
C TYR A 22 -27.33 7.79 2.99
N ARG A 23 -26.95 7.40 4.21
CA ARG A 23 -27.61 6.33 4.96
C ARG A 23 -29.04 6.70 5.40
N LYS A 24 -29.31 7.97 5.69
CA LYS A 24 -30.64 8.47 6.11
C LYS A 24 -31.51 8.96 4.95
N MET A 25 -30.98 9.03 3.72
CA MET A 25 -31.74 9.37 2.51
C MET A 25 -33.09 8.65 2.36
N PRO A 26 -33.21 7.32 2.56
CA PRO A 26 -34.50 6.64 2.36
C PRO A 26 -35.56 7.05 3.39
N TYR A 27 -35.17 7.60 4.53
CA TYR A 27 -36.10 8.15 5.53
C TYR A 27 -36.47 9.60 5.20
N LEU A 28 -35.51 10.42 4.73
CA LEU A 28 -35.77 11.80 4.33
C LEU A 28 -36.77 11.89 3.17
N LYS A 29 -36.68 10.97 2.19
CA LYS A 29 -37.64 10.86 1.08
C LYS A 29 -39.08 10.56 1.52
N LYS A 30 -39.30 10.06 2.74
CA LYS A 30 -40.62 9.68 3.28
C LYS A 30 -41.26 10.75 4.15
N LEU A 31 -40.50 11.73 4.64
CA LEU A 31 -40.99 12.78 5.54
C LEU A 31 -41.31 14.10 4.82
N THR A 32 -41.01 14.23 3.53
CA THR A 32 -41.36 15.42 2.76
C THR A 32 -42.83 15.37 2.34
N PRO A 33 -43.68 16.32 2.77
CA PRO A 33 -45.06 16.42 2.30
C PRO A 33 -45.08 16.66 0.78
N GLU A 34 -46.11 16.14 0.12
CA GLU A 34 -46.32 15.96 -1.33
C GLU A 34 -46.09 17.17 -2.27
N SER A 35 -45.53 18.29 -1.81
CA SER A 35 -45.34 19.49 -2.64
C SER A 35 -43.91 19.68 -3.18
N HIS A 36 -42.91 18.92 -2.73
CA HIS A 36 -41.56 18.91 -3.31
C HIS A 36 -41.11 17.47 -3.52
N GLU A 37 -41.49 16.88 -4.66
CA GLU A 37 -40.89 15.62 -5.12
C GLU A 37 -39.39 15.87 -5.31
N LEU A 38 -38.58 15.34 -4.38
CA LEU A 38 -37.12 15.34 -4.50
C LEU A 38 -36.76 14.75 -5.87
N SER A 39 -36.27 15.62 -6.76
CA SER A 39 -35.75 15.20 -8.06
C SER A 39 -34.62 14.18 -7.85
N ASP A 40 -34.41 13.27 -8.81
CA ASP A 40 -33.36 12.25 -8.75
C ASP A 40 -31.98 12.83 -8.40
N ASN A 41 -31.77 14.13 -8.66
CA ASN A 41 -30.58 14.87 -8.27
C ASN A 41 -30.85 15.84 -7.13
N ILE A 42 -30.78 15.31 -5.91
CA ILE A 42 -30.80 16.07 -4.64
C ILE A 42 -29.85 17.28 -4.66
N PHE A 43 -28.75 17.20 -5.40
CA PHE A 43 -27.82 18.33 -5.56
C PHE A 43 -28.48 19.58 -6.16
N TYR A 44 -29.44 19.42 -7.09
CA TYR A 44 -30.19 20.54 -7.66
C TYR A 44 -31.12 21.19 -6.63
N ASP A 45 -31.75 20.38 -5.76
CA ASP A 45 -32.67 20.89 -4.73
C ASP A 45 -31.94 21.63 -3.60
N PHE A 46 -30.73 21.17 -3.24
CA PHE A 46 -29.92 21.80 -2.18
C PHE A 46 -29.06 22.96 -2.68
N PHE A 47 -28.69 22.99 -3.97
CA PHE A 47 -27.84 24.02 -4.56
C PHE A 47 -28.40 24.53 -5.90
N PRO A 48 -29.62 25.12 -5.90
CA PRO A 48 -30.28 25.55 -7.13
C PRO A 48 -29.45 26.60 -7.92
N GLU A 49 -28.81 27.54 -7.23
CA GLU A 49 -27.97 28.58 -7.87
C GLU A 49 -26.75 28.00 -8.59
N ILE A 50 -26.14 26.95 -8.04
CA ILE A 50 -24.98 26.28 -8.65
C ILE A 50 -25.42 25.53 -9.90
N ALA A 51 -26.56 24.85 -9.81
CA ALA A 51 -27.13 24.07 -10.89
C ALA A 51 -27.57 24.96 -12.07
N GLU A 52 -28.13 26.13 -11.78
CA GLU A 52 -28.51 27.14 -12.77
C GLU A 52 -27.27 27.72 -13.47
N HIS A 53 -26.22 28.08 -12.71
CA HIS A 53 -24.94 28.51 -13.27
C HIS A 53 -24.23 27.43 -14.10
N VAL A 54 -24.34 26.16 -13.71
CA VAL A 54 -23.75 25.02 -14.42
C VAL A 54 -24.46 24.75 -15.76
N ASN A 55 -25.77 24.98 -15.83
CA ASN A 55 -26.56 24.81 -17.05
C ASN A 55 -26.50 26.02 -18.00
N GLU A 56 -26.37 27.24 -17.48
CA GLU A 56 -26.18 28.45 -18.29
C GLU A 56 -24.75 28.58 -18.83
N ALA A 57 -23.75 28.09 -18.09
CA ALA A 57 -22.39 28.04 -18.57
C ALA A 57 -22.28 27.01 -19.71
N LYS A 58 -21.69 27.40 -20.84
CA LYS A 58 -21.40 26.53 -21.99
C LYS A 58 -20.49 25.36 -21.60
N PHE A 59 -21.05 24.35 -20.96
CA PHE A 59 -20.33 23.26 -20.32
C PHE A 59 -19.49 22.48 -21.32
N LYS A 60 -19.91 22.41 -22.59
CA LYS A 60 -19.15 21.75 -23.68
C LYS A 60 -17.82 22.44 -24.01
N GLU A 61 -17.71 23.75 -23.84
CA GLU A 61 -16.49 24.50 -24.12
C GLU A 61 -15.51 24.39 -22.95
N TYR A 62 -16.04 24.48 -21.72
CA TYR A 62 -15.28 24.25 -20.50
C TYR A 62 -14.85 22.78 -20.32
N GLN A 63 -15.66 21.81 -20.71
CA GLN A 63 -15.31 20.38 -20.64
C GLN A 63 -13.99 20.08 -21.34
N LYS A 64 -13.73 20.67 -22.51
CA LYS A 64 -12.47 20.47 -23.24
C LYS A 64 -11.29 21.11 -22.51
N ALA A 65 -11.46 22.30 -21.95
CA ALA A 65 -10.44 22.97 -21.16
C ALA A 65 -10.14 22.20 -19.87
N LEU A 66 -11.19 21.71 -19.20
CA LEU A 66 -11.11 20.95 -17.96
C LEU A 66 -10.47 19.58 -18.20
N LEU A 67 -10.80 18.89 -19.30
CA LEU A 67 -10.10 17.68 -19.74
C LEU A 67 -8.60 17.94 -19.93
N ARG A 68 -8.23 19.05 -20.57
CA ARG A 68 -6.82 19.42 -20.77
C ARG A 68 -6.09 19.70 -19.45
N GLU A 69 -6.74 20.37 -18.51
CA GLU A 69 -6.17 20.62 -17.18
C GLU A 69 -6.07 19.34 -16.35
N THR A 70 -7.08 18.46 -16.41
CA THR A 70 -7.01 17.15 -15.74
C THR A 70 -5.90 16.29 -16.30
N GLU A 71 -5.67 16.32 -17.62
CA GLU A 71 -4.54 15.62 -18.24
C GLU A 71 -3.20 16.12 -17.68
N LYS A 72 -3.01 17.44 -17.58
CA LYS A 72 -1.81 18.03 -16.96
C LYS A 72 -1.67 17.62 -15.50
N LEU A 73 -2.78 17.61 -14.75
CA LEU A 73 -2.81 17.23 -13.34
C LEU A 73 -2.41 15.75 -13.18
N VAL A 74 -2.98 14.85 -13.99
CA VAL A 74 -2.63 13.42 -14.02
C VAL A 74 -1.16 13.22 -14.38
N ARG A 75 -0.64 13.97 -15.37
CA ARG A 75 0.80 13.94 -15.70
C ARG A 75 1.67 14.38 -14.53
N ARG A 76 1.28 15.44 -13.80
CA ARG A 76 2.00 15.89 -12.60
C ARG A 76 1.94 14.85 -11.48
N LEU A 77 0.78 14.24 -11.25
CA LEU A 77 0.62 13.16 -10.28
C LEU A 77 1.50 11.96 -10.63
N ARG A 78 1.54 11.56 -11.91
CA ARG A 78 2.42 10.47 -12.39
C ARG A 78 3.90 10.76 -12.10
N VAL A 79 4.35 12.01 -12.27
CA VAL A 79 5.73 12.38 -11.94
C VAL A 79 5.95 12.43 -10.43
N ALA A 80 4.94 12.84 -9.66
CA ALA A 80 5.01 12.84 -8.20
C ALA A 80 5.10 11.41 -7.64
N THR A 81 4.33 10.45 -8.16
CA THR A 81 4.42 9.04 -7.75
C THR A 81 5.79 8.45 -8.08
N LEU A 82 6.34 8.71 -9.27
CA LEU A 82 7.72 8.29 -9.60
C LEU A 82 8.77 8.86 -8.65
N LYS A 83 8.60 10.09 -8.17
CA LYS A 83 9.50 10.67 -7.15
C LYS A 83 9.34 9.99 -5.80
N ILE A 84 8.12 9.60 -5.43
CA ILE A 84 7.83 8.86 -4.21
C ILE A 84 8.46 7.46 -4.29
N ASP A 85 8.42 6.79 -5.44
CA ASP A 85 9.10 5.50 -5.64
C ASP A 85 10.60 5.62 -5.38
N HIS A 86 11.25 6.64 -5.96
CA HIS A 86 12.67 6.89 -5.71
C HIS A 86 13.00 7.23 -4.25
N LEU A 87 12.09 7.88 -3.53
CA LEU A 87 12.27 8.12 -2.09
C LEU A 87 12.14 6.81 -1.30
N SER A 88 11.18 5.97 -1.67
CA SER A 88 10.95 4.65 -1.10
C SER A 88 12.19 3.77 -1.28
N ASP A 89 12.77 3.72 -2.49
CA ASP A 89 14.02 3.02 -2.77
C ASP A 89 15.18 3.48 -1.88
N ARG A 90 15.30 4.79 -1.63
CA ARG A 90 16.35 5.33 -0.75
C ARG A 90 16.13 4.93 0.70
N LEU A 91 14.88 4.93 1.16
CA LEU A 91 14.53 4.51 2.52
C LEU A 91 14.80 3.01 2.70
N ILE A 92 14.38 2.18 1.75
CA ILE A 92 14.65 0.74 1.73
C ILE A 92 16.17 0.49 1.76
N LYS A 93 16.96 1.20 0.95
CA LYS A 93 18.43 1.09 0.97
C LYS A 93 19.05 1.52 2.31
N LYS A 94 18.51 2.55 2.98
CA LYS A 94 18.98 2.98 4.29
C LYS A 94 18.65 1.94 5.37
N LEU A 95 17.40 1.49 5.43
CA LEU A 95 16.94 0.44 6.35
C LEU A 95 17.75 -0.84 6.16
N ARG A 96 17.96 -1.29 4.91
CA ARG A 96 18.77 -2.46 4.60
C ARG A 96 20.23 -2.29 5.03
N ARG A 97 20.84 -1.11 4.84
CA ARG A 97 22.21 -0.84 5.30
C ARG A 97 22.30 -0.85 6.81
N GLU A 98 21.31 -0.31 7.50
CA GLU A 98 21.27 -0.30 8.97
C GLU A 98 21.06 -1.71 9.52
N HIS A 99 20.19 -2.51 8.90
CA HIS A 99 19.99 -3.92 9.25
C HIS A 99 21.22 -4.78 8.95
N ILE A 100 21.87 -4.57 7.80
CA ILE A 100 23.13 -5.26 7.45
C ILE A 100 24.25 -4.82 8.38
N ALA A 101 24.40 -3.52 8.67
CA ALA A 101 25.44 -3.02 9.58
C ALA A 101 25.20 -3.45 11.03
N ALA A 102 23.95 -3.51 11.49
CA ALA A 102 23.58 -4.06 12.78
C ALA A 102 23.93 -5.56 12.85
N ASN A 103 23.63 -6.31 11.80
CA ASN A 103 23.99 -7.74 11.72
C ASN A 103 25.50 -7.96 11.62
N LEU A 104 26.22 -7.13 10.87
CA LEU A 104 27.68 -7.20 10.73
C LEU A 104 28.38 -6.81 12.03
N LYS A 105 27.85 -5.80 12.75
CA LYS A 105 28.33 -5.40 14.07
C LYS A 105 28.00 -6.46 15.13
N HIS A 106 26.82 -7.08 15.05
CA HIS A 106 26.50 -8.24 15.89
C HIS A 106 27.41 -9.43 15.58
N GLN A 107 27.72 -9.70 14.31
CA GLN A 107 28.67 -10.75 13.91
C GLN A 107 30.09 -10.44 14.39
N ALA A 108 30.58 -9.21 14.23
CA ALA A 108 31.89 -8.79 14.73
C ALA A 108 31.97 -8.84 16.27
N LEU A 109 30.92 -8.46 16.99
CA LEU A 109 30.83 -8.61 18.45
C LEU A 109 30.75 -10.09 18.87
N LEU A 110 30.16 -10.95 18.04
CA LEU A 110 30.15 -12.40 18.25
C LEU A 110 31.50 -13.03 17.92
N GLU A 111 32.25 -12.51 16.94
CA GLU A 111 33.62 -12.94 16.60
C GLU A 111 34.64 -12.49 17.65
N GLU A 112 34.57 -11.24 18.12
CA GLU A 112 35.38 -10.71 19.23
C GLU A 112 35.08 -11.47 20.53
N ARG A 113 33.84 -11.97 20.71
CA ARG A 113 33.45 -12.85 21.82
C ARG A 113 33.80 -14.33 21.58
N LYS A 114 34.17 -14.74 20.36
CA LYS A 114 34.52 -16.13 20.00
C LYS A 114 36.02 -16.41 19.99
N GLU A 115 36.89 -15.41 20.04
CA GLU A 115 38.33 -15.63 20.24
C GLU A 115 38.64 -16.38 21.55
N ASP A 116 37.73 -16.39 22.53
CA ASP A 116 37.90 -17.13 23.79
C ASP A 116 37.21 -18.51 23.84
N THR A 117 36.34 -18.91 22.90
CA THR A 117 35.74 -20.25 22.93
C THR A 117 35.31 -20.78 21.55
N THR A 118 36.03 -21.80 21.06
CA THR A 118 35.64 -22.62 19.90
C THR A 118 34.38 -23.46 20.23
N PRO A 119 33.46 -23.67 19.26
CA PRO A 119 33.62 -24.73 18.25
C PRO A 119 33.20 -24.32 16.81
N VAL A 120 34.10 -24.55 15.85
CA VAL A 120 34.13 -23.96 14.48
C VAL A 120 33.28 -24.69 13.41
N ALA A 121 32.53 -25.74 13.74
CA ALA A 121 31.88 -26.56 12.68
C ALA A 121 30.46 -26.10 12.28
N ALA A 122 29.74 -25.31 13.09
CA ALA A 122 28.32 -25.01 12.85
C ALA A 122 28.03 -23.62 12.25
N GLU A 123 29.03 -22.73 12.21
CA GLU A 123 28.81 -21.30 11.91
C GLU A 123 29.26 -20.90 10.51
N ALA A 124 30.25 -21.61 9.94
CA ALA A 124 30.66 -21.44 8.54
C ALA A 124 29.50 -21.68 7.56
N ASN A 125 28.60 -22.63 7.87
CA ASN A 125 27.40 -22.91 7.07
C ASN A 125 26.26 -21.90 7.26
N ARG A 126 26.23 -21.14 8.37
CA ARG A 126 25.17 -20.15 8.62
C ARG A 126 25.45 -18.82 7.91
N GLY A 127 26.71 -18.40 7.86
CA GLY A 127 27.13 -17.20 7.13
C GLY A 127 26.90 -17.31 5.62
N SER A 128 27.31 -18.42 5.01
CA SER A 128 27.08 -18.70 3.59
C SER A 128 25.59 -18.77 3.26
N SER A 129 24.80 -19.47 4.09
CA SER A 129 23.36 -19.61 3.88
C SER A 129 22.65 -18.25 3.87
N GLN A 130 23.03 -17.31 4.73
CA GLN A 130 22.36 -16.00 4.78
C GLN A 130 22.76 -15.05 3.64
N GLU A 131 23.98 -15.17 3.11
CA GLU A 131 24.40 -14.48 1.89
C GLU A 131 23.71 -15.03 0.65
N GLU A 132 23.57 -16.36 0.55
CA GLU A 132 22.84 -17.03 -0.53
C GLU A 132 21.37 -16.62 -0.57
N LEU A 133 20.71 -16.57 0.60
CA LEU A 133 19.32 -16.10 0.70
C LEU A 133 19.17 -14.65 0.20
N LYS A 134 20.10 -13.75 0.56
CA LYS A 134 20.09 -12.35 0.08
C LYS A 134 20.35 -12.23 -1.42
N ALA A 135 21.24 -13.06 -1.96
CA ALA A 135 21.48 -13.10 -3.41
C ALA A 135 20.22 -13.57 -4.16
N ARG A 136 19.53 -14.59 -3.63
CA ARG A 136 18.25 -15.08 -4.18
C ARG A 136 17.17 -14.00 -4.15
N GLU A 137 17.08 -13.24 -3.06
CA GLU A 137 16.15 -12.12 -2.91
C GLU A 137 16.34 -11.08 -4.03
N GLN A 138 17.59 -10.68 -4.29
CA GLN A 138 17.91 -9.72 -5.34
C GLN A 138 17.53 -10.25 -6.73
N GLN A 139 17.78 -11.53 -6.98
CA GLN A 139 17.42 -12.15 -8.24
C GLN A 139 15.89 -12.16 -8.44
N LEU A 140 15.13 -12.52 -7.42
CA LEU A 140 13.66 -12.49 -7.46
C LEU A 140 13.13 -11.08 -7.72
N ILE A 141 13.71 -10.04 -7.10
CA ILE A 141 13.33 -8.65 -7.36
C ILE A 141 13.55 -8.28 -8.84
N ILE A 142 14.66 -8.72 -9.45
CA ILE A 142 14.94 -8.48 -10.88
C ILE A 142 13.94 -9.24 -11.77
N GLU A 143 13.58 -10.47 -11.40
CA GLU A 143 12.61 -11.29 -12.13
C GLU A 143 11.20 -10.70 -12.04
N ILE A 144 10.80 -10.23 -10.86
CA ILE A 144 9.54 -9.50 -10.64
C ILE A 144 9.52 -8.21 -11.46
N ALA A 145 10.63 -7.48 -11.53
CA ALA A 145 10.72 -6.27 -12.35
C ALA A 145 10.53 -6.56 -13.86
N LYS A 146 10.96 -7.74 -14.32
CA LYS A 146 10.72 -8.20 -15.70
C LYS A 146 9.28 -8.66 -15.90
N ASN A 147 8.72 -9.40 -14.94
CA ASN A 147 7.40 -10.02 -15.01
C ASN A 147 6.55 -9.69 -13.77
N PRO A 148 6.06 -8.45 -13.63
CA PRO A 148 5.41 -8.00 -12.39
C PRO A 148 4.03 -8.60 -12.14
N LYS A 149 3.48 -9.34 -13.11
CA LYS A 149 2.16 -9.99 -13.03
C LYS A 149 2.24 -11.47 -12.71
N GLU A 150 3.43 -12.01 -12.47
CA GLU A 150 3.61 -13.42 -12.16
C GLU A 150 3.46 -13.65 -10.65
N PRO A 151 2.36 -14.25 -10.17
CA PRO A 151 2.11 -14.43 -8.73
C PRO A 151 3.13 -15.37 -8.10
N ALA A 152 3.62 -16.37 -8.84
CA ALA A 152 4.58 -17.34 -8.34
C ALA A 152 5.86 -16.70 -7.81
N LEU A 153 6.33 -15.61 -8.43
CA LEU A 153 7.53 -14.89 -7.99
C LEU A 153 7.33 -14.19 -6.64
N TYR A 154 6.14 -13.66 -6.38
CA TYR A 154 5.80 -13.05 -5.10
C TYR A 154 5.60 -14.10 -4.00
N ILE A 155 5.09 -15.28 -4.35
CA ILE A 155 5.01 -16.43 -3.42
C ILE A 155 6.42 -16.89 -3.03
N GLU A 156 7.31 -17.04 -4.01
CA GLU A 156 8.70 -17.45 -3.77
C GLU A 156 9.45 -16.41 -2.91
N LEU A 157 9.20 -15.12 -3.16
CA LEU A 157 9.75 -14.05 -2.35
C LEU A 157 9.22 -14.09 -0.90
N GLY A 158 7.93 -14.37 -0.71
CA GLY A 158 7.33 -14.54 0.62
C GLY A 158 7.89 -15.75 1.38
N ASP A 159 8.04 -16.89 0.71
CA ASP A 159 8.64 -18.10 1.28
C ASP A 159 10.14 -17.86 1.63
N LEU A 160 10.86 -17.08 0.81
CA LEU A 160 12.24 -16.69 1.08
C LEU A 160 12.33 -15.79 2.33
N TYR A 161 11.44 -14.81 2.48
CA TYR A 161 11.41 -13.97 3.67
C TYR A 161 11.05 -14.75 4.93
N LEU A 162 10.18 -15.75 4.84
CA LEU A 162 9.93 -16.68 5.94
C LEU A 162 11.19 -17.45 6.35
N ALA A 163 12.00 -17.90 5.40
CA ALA A 163 13.28 -18.56 5.67
C ALA A 163 14.29 -17.59 6.32
N MET A 164 14.21 -16.30 6.01
CA MET A 164 14.99 -15.25 6.67
C MET A 164 14.43 -14.81 8.04
N HIS A 165 13.35 -15.44 8.51
CA HIS A 165 12.60 -15.04 9.71
C HIS A 165 11.99 -13.62 9.63
N ASN A 166 11.84 -13.07 8.43
CA ASN A 166 11.28 -11.75 8.22
C ASN A 166 9.79 -11.81 7.91
N ILE A 167 8.98 -11.83 8.97
CA ILE A 167 7.56 -12.19 8.86
C ILE A 167 6.71 -11.08 8.22
N GLU A 168 7.07 -9.81 8.43
CA GLU A 168 6.33 -8.68 7.85
C GLU A 168 6.50 -8.60 6.33
N GLU A 169 7.72 -8.72 5.83
CA GLU A 169 8.03 -8.69 4.39
C GLU A 169 7.49 -9.94 3.68
N ALA A 170 7.43 -11.08 4.38
CA ALA A 170 6.73 -12.25 3.89
C ALA A 170 5.22 -11.98 3.73
N ARG A 171 4.59 -11.32 4.72
CA ARG A 171 3.18 -10.93 4.68
C ARG A 171 2.88 -10.03 3.48
N GLU A 172 3.67 -8.99 3.28
CA GLU A 172 3.51 -8.06 2.15
C GLU A 172 3.66 -8.78 0.79
N SER A 173 4.63 -9.69 0.68
CA SER A 173 4.84 -10.46 -0.55
C SER A 173 3.67 -11.40 -0.87
N PHE A 174 3.09 -12.04 0.15
CA PHE A 174 1.88 -12.86 -0.04
C PHE A 174 0.63 -12.04 -0.32
N GLU A 175 0.49 -10.83 0.26
CA GLU A 175 -0.59 -9.89 -0.09
C GLU A 175 -0.51 -9.47 -1.55
N ALA A 176 0.69 -9.15 -2.04
CA ALA A 176 0.91 -8.83 -3.45
C ALA A 176 0.56 -10.00 -4.37
N ALA A 177 0.93 -11.24 -3.99
CA ALA A 177 0.55 -12.44 -4.72
C ALA A 177 -0.97 -12.67 -4.73
N LEU A 178 -1.66 -12.46 -3.61
CA LEU A 178 -3.12 -12.59 -3.50
C LEU A 178 -3.87 -11.54 -4.31
N ALA A 179 -3.32 -10.33 -4.44
CA ALA A 179 -3.89 -9.30 -5.30
C ALA A 179 -3.88 -9.69 -6.78
N LEU A 180 -2.88 -10.48 -7.21
CA LEU A 180 -2.78 -10.99 -8.58
C LEU A 180 -3.63 -12.25 -8.79
N THR A 181 -3.68 -13.15 -7.81
CA THR A 181 -4.49 -14.36 -7.84
C THR A 181 -5.34 -14.52 -6.57
N PRO A 182 -6.50 -13.85 -6.50
CA PRO A 182 -7.38 -13.91 -5.33
C PRO A 182 -7.99 -15.29 -5.07
N ASN A 183 -7.98 -16.17 -6.08
CA ASN A 183 -8.63 -17.48 -6.02
C ASN A 183 -7.66 -18.65 -5.78
N ASP A 184 -6.40 -18.36 -5.46
CA ASP A 184 -5.44 -19.41 -5.13
C ASP A 184 -5.63 -19.88 -3.68
N ALA A 185 -6.35 -21.01 -3.53
CA ALA A 185 -6.63 -21.61 -2.23
C ALA A 185 -5.36 -22.03 -1.47
N VAL A 186 -4.26 -22.33 -2.15
CA VAL A 186 -2.98 -22.71 -1.52
C VAL A 186 -2.33 -21.48 -0.90
N LEU A 187 -2.29 -20.38 -1.66
CA LEU A 187 -1.76 -19.11 -1.19
C LEU A 187 -2.58 -18.53 -0.03
N VAL A 188 -3.92 -18.57 -0.13
CA VAL A 188 -4.81 -18.13 0.95
C VAL A 188 -4.55 -18.92 2.23
N ARG A 189 -4.30 -20.24 2.13
CA ARG A 189 -3.93 -21.07 3.29
C ARG A 189 -2.59 -20.67 3.88
N LYS A 190 -1.56 -20.49 3.04
CA LYS A 190 -0.21 -20.06 3.49
C LYS A 190 -0.29 -18.72 4.23
N TYR A 191 -0.98 -17.74 3.65
CA TYR A 191 -1.19 -16.43 4.26
C TYR A 191 -1.99 -16.50 5.56
N SER A 192 -3.09 -17.27 5.60
CA SER A 192 -3.90 -17.46 6.81
C SER A 192 -3.09 -18.13 7.94
N GLN A 193 -2.21 -19.08 7.61
CA GLN A 193 -1.32 -19.70 8.59
C GLN A 193 -0.28 -18.71 9.14
N LEU A 194 0.26 -17.86 8.27
CA LEU A 194 1.20 -16.80 8.66
C LEU A 194 0.55 -15.83 9.64
N ILE A 195 -0.64 -15.30 9.30
CA ILE A 195 -1.40 -14.38 10.16
C ILE A 195 -1.73 -15.01 11.50
N LYS A 196 -2.24 -16.25 11.50
CA LYS A 196 -2.58 -16.93 12.75
C LYS A 196 -1.37 -17.11 13.66
N LYS A 197 -0.20 -17.37 13.07
CA LYS A 197 1.06 -17.50 13.81
C LYS A 197 1.50 -16.15 14.38
N THR A 198 1.36 -15.06 13.64
CA THR A 198 1.71 -13.71 14.13
C THR A 198 0.74 -13.21 15.20
N GLU A 199 -0.56 -13.41 15.04
CA GLU A 199 -1.59 -13.00 16.02
C GLU A 199 -1.48 -13.76 17.34
N SER A 200 -1.01 -15.01 17.32
CA SER A 200 -0.83 -15.81 18.55
C SER A 200 0.40 -15.42 19.39
N VAL A 201 1.28 -14.55 18.87
CA VAL A 201 2.56 -14.18 19.49
C VAL A 201 2.54 -12.75 20.06
N SER A 202 1.53 -11.96 19.71
CA SER A 202 1.18 -10.66 20.30
C SER A 202 0.19 -10.78 21.45
#